data_AF-A0A372ZYN3-F1
#
_entry.id   AF-A0A372ZYN3-F1
#
_cell.length_a   1.000
_cell.length_b   1.000
_cell.length_c   1.000
_cell.angle_alpha   90.00
_cell.angle_beta   90.00
_cell.angle_gamma   90.00
#
_symmetry.space_group_name_H-M   'P 1'
#
loop_
_entity.id
_entity.type
_entity.pdbx_description
1 polymer ?
#
loop_
_entity_poly.entity_id
_entity_poly.type
_entity_poly.pdbx_seq_one_letter_code
_entity_poly.pdbx_strand_id
1 'polypeptide(L)'
;MTDAADRSAADGPPATPPGLLLTTPGGGRFHFDPGALCLELLTTGGPGPYARYEVLHRPADLAAWLPPSRLRLPADAVRISPAQLAAARTLRDALWRLAAARAHGGRGTPADHAVLNRAAEHPPLVPRIAPDGTAAAPLPADGAQLVSTLARDAIALLTGPYADRVRECGADNCQLIFVDTSRPGRRRWCSMERCGNRHKVRALRARRDSEEAPPTTAPTPDSGRTQADRPSESMG
;
A
#
# COMPACT_ATOMS: atom_id res chain seq x y z
N MET A 1 38.20 30.56 29.62
CA MET A 1 38.72 29.20 29.91
C MET A 1 37.52 28.30 30.12
N THR A 2 36.77 28.00 29.04
CA THR A 2 36.90 26.77 28.24
C THR A 2 36.97 25.52 29.11
N ASP A 3 35.85 24.81 29.22
CA ASP A 3 35.90 23.38 28.90
C ASP A 3 34.58 22.95 28.26
N ALA A 4 34.63 22.83 26.94
CA ALA A 4 33.60 22.22 26.12
C ALA A 4 33.94 20.73 26.05
N ALA A 5 33.40 19.94 26.98
CA ALA A 5 33.46 18.49 26.90
C ALA A 5 32.52 18.01 25.79
N ASP A 6 33.13 17.89 24.62
CA ASP A 6 32.89 16.97 23.52
C ASP A 6 31.83 15.88 23.82
N ARG A 7 30.60 16.11 23.36
CA ARG A 7 29.61 15.06 23.14
C ARG A 7 29.94 14.40 21.81
N SER A 8 30.93 13.52 21.82
CA SER A 8 31.21 12.65 20.69
C SER A 8 29.96 11.79 20.42
N ALA A 9 29.37 12.03 19.26
CA ALA A 9 28.18 11.36 18.79
C ALA A 9 28.42 9.86 18.73
N ALA A 10 27.59 9.11 19.45
CA ALA A 10 27.35 7.70 19.17
C ALA A 10 26.58 7.60 17.85
N ASP A 11 27.27 7.86 16.74
CA ASP A 11 26.71 7.74 15.40
C ASP A 11 26.77 6.25 15.02
N GLY A 12 25.82 5.49 15.56
CA GLY A 12 25.49 4.18 15.03
C GLY A 12 25.10 4.30 13.56
N PRO A 13 25.20 3.21 12.77
CA PRO A 13 24.82 3.25 11.37
C PRO A 13 23.38 3.81 11.23
N PRO A 14 23.12 4.69 10.24
CA PRO A 14 21.81 5.28 10.08
C PRO A 14 20.75 4.18 9.97
N ALA A 15 19.68 4.31 10.75
CA ALA A 15 18.59 3.34 10.75
C ALA A 15 18.08 3.14 9.30
N THR A 16 18.09 1.89 8.83
CA THR A 16 17.60 1.57 7.49
C THR A 16 16.14 2.03 7.39
N PRO A 17 15.79 2.88 6.41
CA PRO A 17 14.43 3.41 6.31
C PRO A 17 13.42 2.27 6.20
N PRO A 18 12.23 2.42 6.79
CA PRO A 18 11.19 1.42 6.70
C PRO A 18 10.69 1.29 5.25
N GLY A 19 10.21 0.09 4.91
CA GLY A 19 9.70 -0.21 3.58
C GLY A 19 10.37 -1.43 2.94
N LEU A 20 9.84 -1.77 1.77
CA LEU A 20 10.18 -2.95 0.99
C LEU A 20 10.69 -2.54 -0.39
N LEU A 21 11.65 -3.30 -0.91
CA LEU A 21 12.08 -3.18 -2.29
C LEU A 21 11.26 -4.11 -3.17
N LEU A 22 10.34 -3.54 -3.94
CA LEU A 22 9.43 -4.30 -4.80
C LEU A 22 9.94 -4.36 -6.23
N THR A 23 9.67 -5.48 -6.89
CA THR A 23 9.97 -5.70 -8.32
C THR A 23 8.67 -5.68 -9.12
N THR A 24 8.63 -4.87 -10.16
CA THR A 24 7.50 -4.83 -11.10
C THR A 24 7.53 -6.03 -12.04
N PRO A 25 6.40 -6.39 -12.68
CA PRO A 25 6.41 -7.43 -13.71
C PRO A 25 7.39 -7.19 -14.87
N GLY A 26 7.71 -5.92 -15.17
CA GLY A 26 8.70 -5.55 -16.18
C GLY A 26 10.15 -5.50 -15.66
N GLY A 27 10.43 -6.04 -14.48
CA GLY A 27 11.78 -6.11 -13.90
C GLY A 27 12.28 -4.84 -13.19
N GLY A 28 11.61 -3.70 -13.35
CA GLY A 28 11.95 -2.47 -12.64
C GLY A 28 11.75 -2.60 -11.12
N ARG A 29 12.68 -2.09 -10.32
CA ARG A 29 12.62 -2.08 -8.85
C ARG A 29 12.25 -0.71 -8.33
N PHE A 30 11.56 -0.65 -7.19
CA PHE A 30 11.22 0.62 -6.53
C PHE A 30 11.03 0.40 -5.03
N HIS A 31 11.38 1.42 -4.25
CA HIS A 31 11.11 1.39 -2.82
C HIS A 31 9.63 1.69 -2.54
N PHE A 32 9.02 0.91 -1.66
CA PHE A 32 7.65 1.08 -1.21
C PHE A 32 7.56 0.97 0.29
N ASP A 33 7.19 2.08 0.94
CA ASP A 33 6.81 2.07 2.34
C ASP A 33 5.28 2.17 2.49
N PRO A 34 4.59 1.10 2.91
CA PRO A 34 3.14 1.17 3.15
C PRO A 34 2.77 1.90 4.45
N GLY A 35 3.72 2.22 5.33
CA GLY A 35 3.50 3.00 6.55
C GLY A 35 3.04 2.22 7.78
N ALA A 36 2.72 0.92 7.64
CA ALA A 36 2.33 0.02 8.73
C ALA A 36 2.83 -1.41 8.46
N LEU A 37 3.09 -2.17 9.52
CA LEU A 37 3.62 -3.53 9.41
C LEU A 37 2.62 -4.48 8.73
N CYS A 38 1.36 -4.44 9.11
CA CYS A 38 0.32 -5.27 8.54
C CYS A 38 0.16 -5.06 7.02
N LEU A 39 0.37 -3.84 6.54
CA LEU A 39 0.26 -3.51 5.12
C LEU A 39 1.44 -4.02 4.29
N GLU A 40 2.60 -4.30 4.89
CA GLU A 40 3.71 -4.96 4.19
C GLU A 40 3.34 -6.38 3.75
N LEU A 41 2.50 -7.08 4.51
CA LEU A 41 2.00 -8.41 4.15
C LEU A 41 1.20 -8.39 2.84
N LEU A 42 0.51 -7.29 2.52
CA LEU A 42 -0.29 -7.14 1.30
C LEU A 42 0.57 -7.11 0.03
N THR A 43 1.89 -6.96 0.14
CA THR A 43 2.81 -7.00 -1.00
C THR A 43 3.16 -8.41 -1.45
N THR A 44 2.77 -9.43 -0.66
CA THR A 44 3.15 -10.83 -0.88
C THR A 44 2.16 -11.62 -1.73
N GLY A 45 1.11 -10.98 -2.23
CA GLY A 45 0.00 -11.59 -2.97
C GLY A 45 -1.34 -11.01 -2.56
N GLY A 46 -2.43 -11.73 -2.86
CA GLY A 46 -3.77 -11.34 -2.42
C GLY A 46 -4.88 -12.12 -3.12
N PRO A 47 -6.15 -11.78 -2.87
CA PRO A 47 -7.30 -12.48 -3.42
C PRO A 47 -7.51 -12.19 -4.93
N GLY A 48 -8.20 -13.08 -5.63
CA GLY A 48 -8.64 -12.85 -7.02
C GLY A 48 -7.48 -12.47 -7.96
N PRO A 49 -7.54 -11.33 -8.68
CA PRO A 49 -6.50 -10.94 -9.64
C PRO A 49 -5.13 -10.65 -9.01
N TYR A 50 -5.05 -10.55 -7.68
CA TYR A 50 -3.79 -10.36 -6.95
C TYR A 50 -3.05 -11.65 -6.68
N ALA A 51 -3.68 -12.82 -6.88
CA ALA A 51 -3.05 -14.11 -6.71
C ALA A 51 -1.84 -14.31 -7.63
N ARG A 52 -1.77 -13.58 -8.76
CA ARG A 52 -0.60 -13.56 -9.66
C ARG A 52 0.68 -13.02 -9.01
N TYR A 53 0.57 -12.33 -7.88
CA TYR A 53 1.69 -11.79 -7.10
C TYR A 53 2.00 -12.65 -5.87
N GLU A 54 1.39 -13.83 -5.73
CA GLU A 54 1.65 -14.74 -4.62
C GLU A 54 3.13 -15.12 -4.59
N VAL A 55 3.76 -14.94 -3.42
CA VAL A 55 5.13 -15.38 -3.15
C VAL A 55 5.22 -16.30 -1.93
N LEU A 56 4.11 -16.49 -1.19
CA LEU A 56 4.07 -17.31 0.02
C LEU A 56 3.59 -18.74 -0.30
N HIS A 57 4.44 -19.53 -0.94
CA HIS A 57 4.11 -20.89 -1.37
C HIS A 57 4.44 -21.95 -0.31
N ARG A 58 5.47 -21.69 0.50
CA ARG A 58 5.98 -22.60 1.53
C ARG A 58 6.39 -21.81 2.79
N PRO A 59 6.45 -22.43 3.98
CA PRO A 59 6.69 -21.70 5.23
C PRO A 59 7.96 -20.85 5.24
N ALA A 60 9.00 -21.32 4.55
CA ALA A 60 10.26 -20.61 4.40
C ALA A 60 10.14 -19.30 3.59
N ASP A 61 9.09 -19.11 2.79
CA ASP A 61 8.88 -17.85 2.07
C ASP A 61 8.37 -16.76 3.02
N LEU A 62 7.48 -17.12 3.96
CA LEU A 62 7.06 -16.21 5.03
C LEU A 62 8.21 -15.93 6.01
N ALA A 63 9.06 -16.92 6.27
CA ALA A 63 10.29 -16.74 7.03
C ALA A 63 11.24 -15.73 6.36
N ALA A 64 11.44 -15.86 5.04
CA ALA A 64 12.29 -14.95 4.25
C ALA A 64 11.72 -13.52 4.13
N TRP A 65 10.42 -13.33 4.38
CA TRP A 65 9.79 -12.02 4.44
C TRP A 65 10.08 -11.27 5.76
N LEU A 66 10.49 -11.96 6.84
CA LEU A 66 10.74 -11.33 8.14
C LEU A 66 11.90 -10.32 8.14
N PRO A 67 13.10 -10.62 7.59
CA PRO A 67 14.21 -9.67 7.62
C PRO A 67 13.92 -8.34 6.89
N PRO A 68 13.36 -8.33 5.66
CA PRO A 68 13.07 -7.08 4.96
C PRO A 68 11.80 -6.38 5.48
N SER A 69 10.97 -7.02 6.30
CA SER A 69 9.80 -6.38 6.93
C SER A 69 10.17 -5.47 8.11
N ARG A 70 9.24 -4.62 8.55
CA ARG A 70 9.36 -3.78 9.76
C ARG A 70 9.68 -4.55 11.03
N LEU A 71 9.47 -5.87 11.07
CA LEU A 71 9.87 -6.70 12.19
C LEU A 71 11.41 -6.85 12.28
N ARG A 72 12.12 -6.79 11.14
CA ARG A 72 13.58 -6.91 11.06
C ARG A 72 14.14 -8.14 11.78
N LEU A 73 13.37 -9.23 11.78
CA LEU A 73 13.76 -10.47 12.46
C LEU A 73 14.55 -11.39 11.51
N PRO A 74 15.53 -12.15 12.03
CA PRO A 74 16.16 -13.23 11.28
C PRO A 74 15.14 -14.21 10.69
N ALA A 75 15.44 -14.84 9.56
CA ALA A 75 14.50 -15.76 8.91
C ALA A 75 14.18 -17.00 9.78
N ASP A 76 15.13 -17.43 10.62
CA ASP A 76 14.98 -18.55 11.55
C ASP A 76 14.38 -18.16 12.92
N ALA A 77 14.09 -16.87 13.12
CA ALA A 77 13.51 -16.34 14.36
C ALA A 77 12.14 -16.95 14.70
N VAL A 78 11.35 -17.27 13.69
CA VAL A 78 9.97 -17.74 13.85
C VAL A 78 9.84 -19.12 13.24
N ARG A 79 9.39 -20.09 14.05
CA ARG A 79 9.00 -21.41 13.53
C ARG A 79 7.63 -21.32 12.87
N ILE A 80 7.59 -21.55 11.56
CA ILE A 80 6.38 -21.44 10.75
C ILE A 80 6.01 -22.82 10.21
N SER A 81 4.82 -23.29 10.56
CA SER A 81 4.21 -24.50 10.00
C SER A 81 3.39 -24.20 8.75
N PRO A 82 3.06 -25.20 7.92
CA PRO A 82 2.12 -25.03 6.80
C PRO A 82 0.77 -24.43 7.22
N ALA A 83 0.26 -24.79 8.40
CA ALA A 83 -0.98 -24.23 8.93
C ALA A 83 -0.86 -22.73 9.27
N GLN A 84 0.27 -22.31 9.84
CA GLN A 84 0.53 -20.90 10.14
C GLN A 84 0.75 -20.06 8.88
N LEU A 85 1.37 -20.64 7.84
CA LEU A 85 1.42 -20.02 6.51
C LEU A 85 0.01 -19.83 5.93
N ALA A 86 -0.84 -20.86 6.00
CA ALA A 86 -2.22 -20.76 5.52
C ALA A 86 -3.03 -19.70 6.31
N ALA A 87 -2.81 -19.61 7.62
CA ALA A 87 -3.39 -18.58 8.48
C ALA A 87 -2.90 -17.17 8.08
N ALA A 88 -1.62 -16.99 7.79
CA ALA A 88 -1.06 -15.72 7.32
C ALA A 88 -1.67 -15.29 5.98
N ARG A 89 -1.85 -16.21 5.03
CA ARG A 89 -2.51 -15.93 3.73
C ARG A 89 -3.99 -15.60 3.91
N THR A 90 -4.69 -16.31 4.80
CA THR A 90 -6.08 -16.03 5.15
C THR A 90 -6.24 -14.63 5.76
N LEU A 91 -5.36 -14.28 6.71
CA LEU A 91 -5.28 -12.95 7.30
C LEU A 91 -4.98 -11.88 6.24
N ARG A 92 -3.97 -12.11 5.38
CA ARG A 92 -3.59 -11.20 4.29
C ARG A 92 -4.79 -10.87 3.40
N ASP A 93 -5.53 -11.88 2.97
CA ASP A 93 -6.63 -11.68 2.04
C ASP A 93 -7.82 -10.93 2.68
N ALA A 94 -8.12 -11.22 3.95
CA ALA A 94 -9.11 -10.46 4.71
C ALA A 94 -8.67 -9.00 4.95
N LEU A 95 -7.41 -8.81 5.34
CA LEU A 95 -6.82 -7.48 5.51
C LEU A 95 -6.80 -6.68 4.20
N TRP A 96 -6.52 -7.33 3.08
CA TRP A 96 -6.56 -6.69 1.76
C TRP A 96 -7.95 -6.10 1.51
N ARG A 97 -9.01 -6.89 1.70
CA ARG A 97 -10.40 -6.46 1.50
C ARG A 97 -10.81 -5.36 2.49
N LEU A 98 -10.43 -5.46 3.75
CA LEU A 98 -10.71 -4.43 4.77
C LEU A 98 -10.01 -3.11 4.46
N ALA A 99 -8.72 -3.16 4.12
CA ALA A 99 -7.93 -1.96 3.82
C ALA A 99 -8.37 -1.31 2.50
N ALA A 100 -8.73 -2.10 1.48
CA ALA A 100 -9.30 -1.61 0.24
C ALA A 100 -10.66 -0.94 0.50
N ALA A 101 -11.56 -1.60 1.24
CA ALA A 101 -12.83 -1.00 1.62
C ALA A 101 -12.61 0.32 2.36
N ARG A 102 -11.68 0.37 3.32
CA ARG A 102 -11.37 1.59 4.07
C ARG A 102 -10.87 2.72 3.17
N ALA A 103 -9.99 2.41 2.23
CA ALA A 103 -9.46 3.38 1.25
C ALA A 103 -10.54 4.00 0.36
N HIS A 104 -11.65 3.29 0.15
CA HIS A 104 -12.80 3.72 -0.64
C HIS A 104 -14.02 4.12 0.22
N GLY A 105 -13.81 4.40 1.52
CA GLY A 105 -14.86 4.90 2.43
C GLY A 105 -15.82 3.83 2.98
N GLY A 106 -15.58 2.55 2.70
CA GLY A 106 -16.32 1.42 3.23
C GLY A 106 -15.73 0.83 4.51
N ARG A 107 -16.37 -0.24 5.02
CA ARG A 107 -15.96 -0.95 6.26
C ARG A 107 -15.55 -2.40 6.03
N GLY A 108 -15.76 -2.96 4.84
CA GLY A 108 -15.56 -4.40 4.56
C GLY A 108 -16.68 -5.27 5.15
N THR A 109 -16.49 -6.60 5.15
CA THR A 109 -17.55 -7.56 5.51
C THR A 109 -17.39 -8.09 6.93
N PRO A 110 -18.47 -8.47 7.65
CA PRO A 110 -18.35 -9.10 8.97
C PRO A 110 -17.46 -10.36 8.98
N ALA A 111 -17.42 -11.11 7.88
CA ALA A 111 -16.56 -12.28 7.74
C ALA A 111 -15.06 -11.91 7.76
N ASP A 112 -14.66 -10.83 7.07
CA ASP A 112 -13.28 -10.37 7.09
C ASP A 112 -12.87 -9.84 8.47
N HIS A 113 -13.77 -9.13 9.17
CA HIS A 113 -13.55 -8.73 10.56
C HIS A 113 -13.35 -9.94 11.49
N ALA A 114 -14.15 -11.00 11.31
CA ALA A 114 -14.02 -12.21 12.12
C ALA A 114 -12.69 -12.93 11.89
N VAL A 115 -12.17 -12.95 10.66
CA VAL A 115 -10.82 -13.48 10.37
C VAL A 115 -9.76 -12.66 11.11
N LEU A 116 -9.83 -11.33 11.02
CA LEU A 116 -8.87 -10.44 11.65
C LEU A 116 -8.89 -10.58 13.18
N ASN A 117 -10.09 -10.59 13.79
CA ASN A 117 -10.26 -10.71 15.23
C ASN A 117 -9.77 -12.07 15.75
N ARG A 118 -10.14 -13.19 15.09
CA ARG A 118 -9.66 -14.52 15.48
C ARG A 118 -8.13 -14.63 15.43
N ALA A 119 -7.51 -14.07 14.39
CA ALA A 119 -6.05 -14.06 14.29
C ALA A 119 -5.40 -13.31 15.46
N ALA A 120 -6.03 -12.24 15.96
CA ALA A 120 -5.54 -11.44 17.08
C ALA A 120 -5.74 -12.09 18.47
N GLU A 121 -6.56 -13.14 18.60
CA GLU A 121 -6.84 -13.83 19.87
C GLU A 121 -5.59 -14.52 20.45
N HIS A 122 -4.67 -14.98 19.61
CA HIS A 122 -3.41 -15.56 20.07
C HIS A 122 -2.50 -14.50 20.73
N PRO A 123 -1.59 -14.89 21.65
CA PRO A 123 -0.56 -13.98 22.15
C PRO A 123 0.32 -13.44 21.00
N PRO A 124 0.64 -12.13 20.95
CA PRO A 124 1.54 -11.59 19.94
C PRO A 124 3.00 -11.94 20.24
N LEU A 125 3.91 -11.57 19.33
CA LEU A 125 5.33 -11.46 19.62
C LEU A 125 5.55 -10.53 20.83
N VAL A 126 6.36 -10.98 21.78
CA VAL A 126 6.61 -10.24 23.03
C VAL A 126 7.88 -9.41 22.87
N PRO A 127 7.86 -8.07 22.97
CA PRO A 127 9.08 -7.26 22.87
C PRO A 127 10.12 -7.65 23.94
N ARG A 128 11.41 -7.60 23.58
CA ARG A 128 12.55 -7.73 24.51
C ARG A 128 13.57 -6.64 24.23
N ILE A 129 14.46 -6.42 25.18
CA ILE A 129 15.66 -5.58 25.04
C ILE A 129 16.89 -6.48 25.19
N ALA A 130 17.85 -6.37 24.28
CA ALA A 130 19.14 -7.05 24.38
C ALA A 130 20.04 -6.32 25.41
N PRO A 131 21.11 -6.98 25.92
CA PRO A 131 22.04 -6.35 26.85
C PRO A 131 22.72 -5.08 26.33
N ASP A 132 22.82 -4.91 25.01
CA ASP A 132 23.34 -3.71 24.35
C ASP A 132 22.31 -2.56 24.23
N GLY A 133 21.11 -2.74 24.80
CA GLY A 133 20.04 -1.76 24.77
C GLY A 133 19.19 -1.76 23.50
N THR A 134 19.47 -2.65 22.54
CA THR A 134 18.70 -2.75 21.29
C THR A 134 17.44 -3.60 21.45
N ALA A 135 16.46 -3.42 20.56
CA ALA A 135 15.27 -4.26 20.54
C ALA A 135 15.65 -5.71 20.18
N ALA A 136 15.20 -6.66 20.98
CA ALA A 136 15.35 -8.08 20.74
C ALA A 136 13.98 -8.75 20.60
N ALA A 137 13.95 -9.85 19.87
CA ALA A 137 12.80 -10.76 19.88
C ALA A 137 13.07 -11.95 20.80
N PRO A 138 12.05 -12.48 21.48
CA PRO A 138 12.13 -13.74 22.21
C PRO A 138 12.12 -14.85 21.17
N LEU A 139 13.30 -15.42 20.91
CA LEU A 139 13.47 -16.47 19.92
C LEU A 139 13.61 -17.83 20.62
N PRO A 140 13.10 -18.91 20.01
CA PRO A 140 12.27 -18.92 18.80
C PRO A 140 10.80 -18.60 19.10
N ALA A 141 10.22 -17.65 18.36
CA ALA A 141 8.78 -17.40 18.38
C ALA A 141 8.04 -18.38 17.46
N ASP A 142 6.72 -18.48 17.59
CA ASP A 142 5.89 -19.29 16.68
C ASP A 142 5.13 -18.45 15.65
N GLY A 143 4.75 -19.09 14.54
CA GLY A 143 4.01 -18.43 13.45
C GLY A 143 2.61 -17.93 13.84
N ALA A 144 1.99 -18.46 14.91
CA ALA A 144 0.71 -17.94 15.39
C ALA A 144 0.90 -16.59 16.10
N GLN A 145 1.99 -16.42 16.85
CA GLN A 145 2.37 -15.13 17.42
C GLN A 145 2.64 -14.08 16.33
N LEU A 146 3.32 -14.47 15.24
CA LEU A 146 3.52 -13.60 14.08
C LEU A 146 2.19 -13.15 13.47
N VAL A 147 1.29 -14.09 13.19
CA VAL A 147 -0.04 -13.81 12.62
C VAL A 147 -0.85 -12.92 13.56
N SER A 148 -0.79 -13.14 14.88
CA SER A 148 -1.44 -12.28 15.87
C SER A 148 -0.85 -10.88 15.91
N THR A 149 0.48 -10.74 15.86
CA THR A 149 1.14 -9.42 15.78
C THR A 149 0.67 -8.64 14.56
N LEU A 150 0.58 -9.28 13.39
CA LEU A 150 0.09 -8.67 12.16
C LEU A 150 -1.38 -8.28 12.26
N ALA A 151 -2.21 -9.14 12.83
CA ALA A 151 -3.64 -8.88 13.03
C ALA A 151 -3.87 -7.70 14.00
N ARG A 152 -3.12 -7.64 15.10
CA ARG A 152 -3.21 -6.56 16.09
C ARG A 152 -2.72 -5.23 15.52
N ASP A 153 -1.65 -5.22 14.73
CA ASP A 153 -1.20 -4.02 14.01
C ASP A 153 -2.27 -3.53 13.01
N ALA A 154 -2.92 -4.44 12.29
CA ALA A 154 -4.03 -4.11 11.40
C ALA A 154 -5.25 -3.55 12.16
N ILE A 155 -5.62 -4.12 13.30
CA ILE A 155 -6.70 -3.58 14.15
C ILE A 155 -6.33 -2.16 14.59
N ALA A 156 -5.14 -1.97 15.14
CA ALA A 156 -4.67 -0.65 15.59
C ALA A 156 -4.66 0.39 14.46
N LEU A 157 -4.28 0.00 13.24
CA LEU A 157 -4.34 0.87 12.07
C LEU A 157 -5.79 1.22 11.68
N LEU A 158 -6.66 0.23 11.57
CA LEU A 158 -8.03 0.38 11.05
C LEU A 158 -8.99 1.05 12.03
N THR A 159 -8.69 1.02 13.34
CA THR A 159 -9.48 1.69 14.38
C THR A 159 -8.78 2.92 14.97
N GLY A 160 -7.53 3.17 14.59
CA GLY A 160 -6.71 4.23 15.14
C GLY A 160 -6.84 5.58 14.43
N PRO A 161 -6.02 6.57 14.83
CA PRO A 161 -6.09 7.93 14.29
C PRO A 161 -5.74 8.04 12.80
N TYR A 162 -5.10 7.02 12.23
CA TYR A 162 -4.76 6.96 10.80
C TYR A 162 -5.74 6.15 9.97
N ALA A 163 -6.86 5.68 10.54
CA ALA A 163 -7.82 4.85 9.84
C ALA A 163 -8.38 5.53 8.57
N ASP A 164 -8.73 6.82 8.64
CA ASP A 164 -9.19 7.62 7.50
C ASP A 164 -8.08 8.01 6.51
N ARG A 165 -6.84 7.59 6.81
CA ARG A 165 -5.64 7.87 6.03
C ARG A 165 -5.09 6.62 5.35
N VAL A 166 -5.80 5.50 5.42
CA VAL A 166 -5.57 4.34 4.55
C VAL A 166 -6.00 4.70 3.12
N ARG A 167 -5.12 4.50 2.15
CA ARG A 167 -5.29 4.93 0.76
C ARG A 167 -4.85 3.83 -0.19
N GLU A 168 -5.51 3.75 -1.33
CA GLU A 168 -5.01 3.06 -2.51
C GLU A 168 -4.19 4.04 -3.36
N CYS A 169 -3.16 3.55 -4.05
CA CYS A 169 -2.37 4.36 -4.96
C CYS A 169 -3.23 4.93 -6.10
N GLY A 170 -3.18 6.25 -6.29
CA GLY A 170 -4.02 6.92 -7.29
C GLY A 170 -3.59 6.73 -8.75
N ALA A 171 -2.71 5.76 -9.05
CA ALA A 171 -2.17 5.53 -10.39
C ALA A 171 -2.90 4.41 -11.10
N ASP A 172 -3.13 4.61 -12.40
CA ASP A 172 -3.73 3.59 -13.24
C ASP A 172 -2.95 2.27 -13.14
N ASN A 173 -3.70 1.19 -12.89
CA ASN A 173 -3.21 -0.17 -12.73
C ASN A 173 -2.22 -0.36 -11.57
N CYS A 174 -2.40 0.36 -10.46
CA CYS A 174 -1.62 0.17 -9.24
C CYS A 174 -2.52 0.14 -8.01
N GLN A 175 -2.82 -1.05 -7.48
CA GLN A 175 -3.67 -1.20 -6.29
C GLN A 175 -2.90 -1.36 -4.98
N LEU A 176 -1.66 -0.85 -4.90
CA LEU A 176 -0.91 -0.87 -3.64
C LEU A 176 -1.59 0.03 -2.60
N ILE A 177 -1.82 -0.53 -1.41
CA ILE A 177 -2.46 0.14 -0.29
C ILE A 177 -1.40 0.60 0.71
N PHE A 178 -1.54 1.81 1.20
CA PHE A 178 -0.65 2.41 2.19
C PHE A 178 -1.44 3.25 3.18
N VAL A 179 -0.88 3.46 4.37
CA VAL A 179 -1.33 4.53 5.25
C VAL A 179 -0.50 5.79 4.97
N ASP A 180 -1.19 6.89 4.76
CA ASP A 180 -0.56 8.19 4.62
C ASP A 180 -0.17 8.69 6.02
N THR A 181 1.10 8.61 6.37
CA THR A 181 1.67 9.17 7.62
C THR A 181 2.32 10.54 7.41
N SER A 182 2.26 11.10 6.20
CA SER A 182 2.90 12.38 5.88
C SER A 182 2.27 13.52 6.67
N ARG A 183 3.04 14.53 7.09
CA ARG A 183 2.50 15.70 7.81
C ARG A 183 1.27 16.33 7.14
N PRO A 184 1.24 16.59 5.80
CA PRO A 184 0.07 17.18 5.16
C PRO A 184 -1.08 16.20 4.93
N GLY A 185 -0.87 14.89 5.04
CA GLY A 185 -1.93 13.90 4.79
C GLY A 185 -2.44 13.89 3.36
N ARG A 186 -1.57 14.19 2.38
CA ARG A 186 -1.90 14.29 0.95
C ARG A 186 -1.08 13.35 0.07
N ARG A 187 -0.53 12.27 0.62
CA ARG A 187 0.19 11.24 -0.17
C ARG A 187 -0.81 10.54 -1.09
N ARG A 188 -0.65 10.75 -2.40
CA ARG A 188 -1.50 10.13 -3.44
C ARG A 188 -0.93 8.84 -4.03
N TRP A 189 0.38 8.66 -3.96
CA TRP A 189 1.09 7.59 -4.68
C TRP A 189 1.80 6.64 -3.71
N CYS A 190 1.83 5.35 -4.06
CA CYS A 190 2.59 4.34 -3.33
C CYS A 190 4.10 4.69 -3.31
N SER A 191 4.62 5.21 -4.42
CA SER A 191 6.00 5.68 -4.52
C SER A 191 6.06 6.84 -5.51
N MET A 192 6.73 7.92 -5.11
CA MET A 192 7.00 9.05 -6.00
C MET A 192 7.93 8.64 -7.13
N GLU A 193 8.94 7.82 -6.85
CA GLU A 193 9.91 7.30 -7.81
C GLU A 193 9.24 6.52 -8.95
N ARG A 194 8.20 5.74 -8.62
CA ARG A 194 7.46 4.92 -9.60
C ARG A 194 6.18 5.58 -10.10
N CYS A 195 5.15 5.62 -9.25
CA CYS A 195 3.80 6.01 -9.68
C CYS A 195 3.65 7.52 -9.82
N GLY A 196 4.29 8.30 -8.94
CA GLY A 196 4.33 9.76 -9.08
C GLY A 196 5.01 10.20 -10.38
N ASN A 197 6.18 9.63 -10.69
CA ASN A 197 6.91 9.92 -11.92
C ASN A 197 6.16 9.45 -13.18
N ARG A 198 5.57 8.24 -13.18
CA ARG A 198 4.70 7.78 -14.28
C ARG A 198 3.58 8.76 -14.59
N HIS A 199 2.92 9.28 -13.56
CA HIS A 199 1.86 10.27 -13.73
C HIS A 199 2.40 11.58 -14.33
N LYS A 200 3.53 12.11 -13.82
CA LYS A 200 4.17 13.32 -14.35
C LYS A 200 4.52 13.17 -15.83
N VAL A 201 5.12 12.05 -16.22
CA VAL A 201 5.50 11.78 -17.62
C VAL A 201 4.28 11.70 -18.53
N ARG A 202 3.21 11.02 -18.11
CA ARG A 202 1.94 10.96 -18.87
C ARG A 202 1.32 12.35 -19.04
N ALA A 203 1.26 13.14 -17.97
CA ALA A 203 0.73 14.49 -18.01
C ALA A 203 1.53 15.42 -18.94
N LEU A 204 2.86 15.28 -18.98
CA LEU A 204 3.70 16.03 -19.91
C LEU A 204 3.45 15.64 -21.37
N ARG A 205 3.33 14.33 -21.67
CA ARG A 205 3.02 13.83 -23.02
C ARG A 205 1.67 14.34 -23.51
N ALA A 206 0.63 14.20 -22.69
CA ALA A 206 -0.71 14.68 -23.04
C ALA A 206 -0.76 16.19 -23.34
N ARG A 207 0.04 17.01 -22.63
CA ARG A 207 0.16 18.45 -22.91
C ARG A 207 0.84 18.72 -24.25
N ARG A 208 1.92 18.00 -24.57
CA ARG A 208 2.62 18.13 -25.86
C ARG A 208 1.72 17.71 -27.01
N ASP A 209 1.02 16.58 -26.86
CA ASP A 209 0.09 16.08 -27.87
C ASP A 209 -1.08 17.06 -28.10
N SER A 210 -1.53 17.78 -27.06
CA SER A 210 -2.57 18.82 -27.19
C SER A 210 -2.07 20.13 -27.81
N GLU A 211 -0.77 20.41 -27.71
CA GLU A 211 -0.14 21.62 -28.25
C GLU A 211 0.30 21.43 -29.72
N GLU A 212 0.53 20.17 -30.12
CA GLU A 212 0.90 19.78 -31.50
C GLU A 212 -0.31 19.32 -32.35
N ALA A 213 -1.50 19.22 -31.76
CA ALA A 213 -2.74 18.95 -32.49
C ALA A 213 -3.14 20.17 -33.35
N PRO A 214 -3.27 20.04 -34.69
CA PRO A 214 -3.70 21.14 -35.54
C PRO A 214 -5.11 21.60 -35.14
N PRO A 215 -5.41 22.92 -35.25
CA PRO A 215 -6.73 23.44 -34.89
C PRO A 215 -7.79 22.68 -35.70
N THR A 216 -8.71 22.01 -34.99
CA THR A 216 -9.90 21.43 -35.61
C THR A 216 -10.69 22.58 -36.22
N THR A 217 -10.66 22.71 -37.53
CA THR A 217 -11.50 23.65 -38.27
C THR A 217 -12.95 23.32 -37.96
N ALA A 218 -13.63 24.23 -37.25
CA ALA A 218 -15.05 24.15 -37.02
C ALA A 218 -15.78 24.06 -38.38
N PRO A 219 -16.80 23.20 -38.53
CA PRO A 219 -17.58 23.17 -39.75
C PRO A 219 -18.22 24.54 -39.98
N THR A 220 -17.96 25.12 -41.14
CA THR A 220 -18.54 26.39 -41.57
C THR A 220 -20.07 26.25 -41.62
N PRO A 221 -20.84 27.11 -40.94
CA PRO A 221 -22.29 27.08 -41.08
C PRO A 221 -22.66 27.48 -42.51
N ASP A 222 -23.34 26.57 -43.20
CA ASP A 222 -23.92 26.75 -44.52
C ASP A 222 -24.88 27.95 -44.50
N SER A 223 -24.48 29.04 -45.14
CA SER A 223 -25.31 30.24 -45.34
C SER A 223 -26.10 30.06 -46.64
N GLY A 224 -27.04 29.12 -46.60
CA GLY A 224 -27.91 28.76 -47.71
C GLY A 224 -29.33 29.31 -47.59
N ARG A 225 -29.51 30.57 -48.01
CA ARG A 225 -30.68 31.08 -48.77
C ARG A 225 -32.07 31.14 -48.08
N THR A 226 -32.40 32.36 -47.66
CA THR A 226 -33.77 32.88 -47.52
C THR A 226 -34.55 32.74 -48.83
N GLN A 227 -35.70 32.07 -48.82
CA GLN A 227 -36.77 32.31 -49.79
C GLN A 227 -38.06 32.60 -49.03
N ALA A 228 -38.48 33.86 -49.11
CA ALA A 228 -39.84 34.27 -48.82
C ALA A 228 -40.74 33.78 -49.97
N ASP A 229 -41.87 33.18 -49.62
CA ASP A 229 -43.13 33.39 -50.33
C ASP A 229 -44.33 33.08 -49.43
N ARG A 230 -45.41 33.79 -49.76
CA ARG A 230 -46.58 34.25 -48.98
C ARG A 230 -47.67 33.19 -48.69
N PRO A 231 -48.75 33.55 -47.96
CA PRO A 231 -49.60 32.61 -47.21
C PRO A 231 -50.76 32.05 -48.05
N SER A 232 -51.40 30.99 -47.55
CA SER A 232 -52.70 30.53 -48.04
C SER A 232 -53.58 30.10 -46.86
N GLU A 233 -54.83 30.52 -46.96
CA GLU A 233 -55.92 30.44 -46.01
C GLU A 233 -56.40 29.01 -45.68
N SER A 234 -57.33 28.94 -44.72
CA SER A 234 -58.55 28.09 -44.74
C SER A 234 -58.56 26.74 -43.99
N MET A 235 -59.37 26.77 -42.92
CA MET A 235 -60.39 25.79 -42.48
C MET A 235 -59.98 24.49 -41.77
N GLY A 236 -60.63 24.27 -40.63
CA GLY A 236 -60.75 22.98 -39.93
C GLY A 236 -60.90 23.14 -38.43
#